data_AF-A0A5N8TFN7-F1
#
_entry.id   AF-A0A5N8TFN7-F1
#
_cell.length_a   1.000
_cell.length_b   1.000
_cell.length_c   1.000
_cell.angle_alpha   90.00
_cell.angle_beta   90.00
_cell.angle_gamma   90.00
#
_symmetry.space_group_name_H-M   'P 1'
#
loop_
_entity.id
_entity.type
_entity.pdbx_description
1 polymer ?
#
loop_
_entity_poly.entity_id
_entity_poly.type
_entity_poly.pdbx_seq_one_letter_code
_entity_poly.pdbx_strand_id
1 'polypeptide(L)'
;TNVQLTYLDHFGDNWYTQTYGGYLETMFAGVGGEVLYRPIDSPFAFGLDANYVKQREPGSAFGLFKNEYQPAENGNRRFRVQTGTTTGHATLYWQNPLNLFDGTLAKISAGRYLTEDVGVTVDIAKQFDSGITVGAYASKTDLSADEYGEGSFTKGFYVSIPFDLLSVKPTTSRGGLSWQPLQRDGGQKLNRKYSLYELTDGRSPWFTRIHD
;
A
#
# COMPACT_ATOMS: atom_id res chain seq x y z
N THR A 1 -0.12 19.09 -6.66
CA THR A 1 0.90 18.53 -7.58
C THR A 1 1.56 17.31 -6.96
N ASN A 2 1.75 16.21 -7.69
CA ASN A 2 2.48 15.02 -7.22
C ASN A 2 3.81 14.94 -7.98
N VAL A 3 4.92 15.09 -7.27
CA VAL A 3 6.28 15.05 -7.81
C VAL A 3 7.07 14.06 -6.96
N GLN A 4 7.50 12.95 -7.55
CA GLN A 4 8.26 11.90 -6.88
C GLN A 4 9.45 11.53 -7.76
N LEU A 5 10.64 11.50 -7.17
CA LEU A 5 11.82 10.88 -7.74
C LEU A 5 11.90 9.45 -7.25
N THR A 6 12.26 8.51 -8.12
CA THR A 6 12.44 7.10 -7.77
C THR A 6 13.69 6.58 -8.46
N TYR A 7 14.57 5.98 -7.67
CA TYR A 7 15.74 5.25 -8.12
C TYR A 7 15.52 3.77 -7.87
N LEU A 8 15.69 2.95 -8.90
CA LEU A 8 15.51 1.50 -8.89
C LEU A 8 16.87 0.85 -9.11
N ASP A 9 17.18 -0.16 -8.31
CA ASP A 9 18.40 -0.94 -8.46
C ASP A 9 18.12 -2.44 -8.29
N HIS A 10 18.97 -3.26 -8.90
CA HIS A 10 18.86 -4.72 -8.89
C HIS A 10 20.20 -5.33 -8.51
N PHE A 11 20.24 -6.05 -7.39
CA PHE A 11 21.48 -6.62 -6.84
C PHE A 11 21.44 -8.14 -6.91
N GLY A 12 22.19 -8.72 -7.85
CA GLY A 12 22.20 -10.16 -8.09
C GLY A 12 20.83 -10.69 -8.54
N ASP A 13 20.72 -12.00 -8.75
CA ASP A 13 19.57 -12.48 -9.52
C ASP A 13 18.23 -12.22 -8.83
N ASN A 14 18.09 -12.17 -7.50
CA ASN A 14 16.78 -12.21 -6.83
C ASN A 14 16.41 -10.97 -5.97
N TRP A 15 17.30 -9.99 -5.84
CA TRP A 15 17.04 -8.82 -4.99
C TRP A 15 16.78 -7.56 -5.80
N TYR A 16 15.72 -6.87 -5.42
CA TYR A 16 15.35 -5.58 -5.99
C TYR A 16 15.33 -4.55 -4.88
N THR A 17 15.70 -3.33 -5.23
CA THR A 17 15.66 -2.21 -4.31
C THR A 17 15.07 -1.00 -5.01
N GLN A 18 14.37 -0.17 -4.24
CA GLN A 18 14.03 1.17 -4.68
C GLN A 18 14.23 2.14 -3.55
N THR A 19 14.57 3.37 -3.91
CA THR A 19 14.51 4.53 -3.03
C THR A 19 13.71 5.61 -3.72
N TYR A 20 12.89 6.32 -2.97
CA TYR A 20 12.02 7.35 -3.51
C TYR A 20 11.85 8.51 -2.53
N GLY A 21 11.58 9.68 -3.08
CA GLY A 21 11.38 10.88 -2.31
C GLY A 21 10.55 11.93 -3.05
N GLY A 22 9.82 12.73 -2.29
CA GLY A 22 9.02 13.83 -2.80
C GLY A 22 7.60 13.81 -2.24
N TYR A 23 6.64 14.23 -3.06
CA TYR A 23 5.21 14.20 -2.75
C TYR A 23 4.65 12.84 -3.15
N LEU A 24 4.85 11.87 -2.25
CA LEU A 24 4.54 10.45 -2.43
C LEU A 24 3.03 10.19 -2.61
N GLU A 25 2.19 10.96 -1.90
CA GLU A 25 0.73 10.90 -1.94
C GLU A 25 0.09 12.28 -2.06
N THR A 26 -1.20 12.32 -2.39
CA THR A 26 -2.02 13.55 -2.34
C THR A 26 -1.97 14.21 -0.95
N MET A 27 -1.86 13.42 0.13
CA MET A 27 -1.85 13.90 1.51
C MET A 27 -0.48 13.89 2.19
N PHE A 28 0.53 13.17 1.67
CA PHE A 28 1.83 13.03 2.33
C PHE A 28 3.00 13.33 1.37
N ALA A 29 4.03 13.98 1.91
CA ALA A 29 5.35 14.06 1.31
C ALA A 29 6.36 13.35 2.20
N GLY A 30 7.42 12.79 1.63
CA GLY A 30 8.38 12.03 2.42
C GLY A 30 9.48 11.41 1.57
N VAL A 31 10.27 10.59 2.25
CA VAL A 31 11.30 9.76 1.65
C VAL A 31 11.13 8.33 2.15
N GLY A 32 11.52 7.36 1.34
CA GLY A 32 11.45 5.97 1.73
C GLY A 32 12.23 5.08 0.78
N GLY A 33 12.25 3.80 1.13
CA GLY A 33 12.84 2.78 0.31
C GLY A 33 12.17 1.43 0.55
N GLU A 34 12.38 0.53 -0.39
CA GLU A 34 11.91 -0.83 -0.34
C GLU A 34 13.00 -1.76 -0.85
N VAL A 35 13.08 -2.93 -0.24
CA VAL A 35 13.86 -4.07 -0.70
C VAL A 35 12.90 -5.24 -0.91
N LEU A 36 13.05 -5.96 -2.01
CA LEU A 36 12.25 -7.13 -2.33
C LEU A 36 13.18 -8.29 -2.71
N TYR A 37 13.04 -9.39 -2.00
CA TYR A 37 13.57 -10.68 -2.40
C TYR A 37 12.48 -11.46 -3.11
N ARG A 38 12.68 -11.72 -4.41
CA ARG A 38 11.75 -12.46 -5.27
C ARG A 38 12.50 -13.48 -6.12
N PRO A 39 12.59 -14.74 -5.66
CA PRO A 39 13.21 -15.82 -6.41
C PRO A 39 12.44 -16.16 -7.69
N ILE A 40 13.15 -16.69 -8.68
CA ILE A 40 12.55 -17.34 -9.86
C ILE A 40 11.82 -18.62 -9.41
N ASP A 41 10.70 -18.94 -10.06
CA ASP A 41 9.90 -20.15 -9.85
C ASP A 41 9.46 -20.39 -8.38
N SER A 42 9.39 -19.33 -7.58
CA SER A 42 8.89 -19.39 -6.21
C SER A 42 7.52 -18.73 -6.11
N PRO A 43 6.56 -19.35 -5.41
CA PRO A 43 5.30 -18.69 -5.07
C PRO A 43 5.47 -17.62 -3.99
N PHE A 44 6.66 -17.50 -3.40
CA PHE A 44 6.94 -16.59 -2.30
C PHE A 44 7.77 -15.38 -2.74
N ALA A 45 7.46 -14.23 -2.18
CA ALA A 45 8.35 -13.07 -2.18
C ALA A 45 8.34 -12.39 -0.81
N PHE A 46 9.44 -11.72 -0.48
CA PHE A 46 9.62 -11.05 0.81
C PHE A 46 10.01 -9.61 0.57
N GLY A 47 9.15 -8.68 0.99
CA GLY A 47 9.38 -7.25 0.92
C GLY A 47 9.71 -6.67 2.29
N LEU A 48 10.55 -5.65 2.31
CA LEU A 48 10.75 -4.78 3.46
C LEU A 48 10.72 -3.33 2.99
N ASP A 49 9.90 -2.51 3.61
CA ASP A 49 9.83 -1.07 3.31
C ASP A 49 9.98 -0.22 4.58
N ALA A 50 10.55 0.97 4.40
CA ALA A 50 10.68 1.97 5.44
C ALA A 50 10.53 3.36 4.84
N ASN A 51 9.77 4.22 5.52
CA ASN A 51 9.40 5.54 5.05
C ASN A 51 9.37 6.53 6.20
N TYR A 52 9.71 7.77 5.90
CA TYR A 52 9.55 8.92 6.76
C TYR A 52 8.68 9.96 6.04
N VAL A 53 7.53 10.28 6.62
CA VAL A 53 6.49 11.07 5.95
C VAL A 53 6.02 12.25 6.79
N LYS A 54 5.55 13.26 6.08
CA LYS A 54 5.02 14.52 6.57
C LYS A 54 3.75 14.88 5.82
N GLN A 55 2.70 15.22 6.56
CA GLN A 55 1.41 15.58 6.01
C GLN A 55 1.47 16.93 5.29
N ARG A 56 0.82 16.96 4.12
CA ARG A 56 0.74 18.12 3.23
C ARG A 56 -0.36 19.07 3.68
N GLU A 57 -0.11 20.36 3.46
CA GLU A 57 -1.10 21.40 3.70
C GLU A 57 -2.15 21.40 2.56
N PRO A 58 -3.45 21.27 2.87
CA PRO A 58 -4.51 21.34 1.87
C PRO A 58 -4.48 22.67 1.11
N GLY A 59 -4.72 22.63 -0.21
CA GLY A 59 -4.76 23.83 -1.05
C GLY A 59 -3.40 24.42 -1.44
N SER A 60 -2.29 23.93 -0.85
CA SER A 60 -0.94 24.36 -1.22
C SER A 60 -0.32 23.43 -2.26
N ALA A 61 0.37 23.99 -3.25
CA ALA A 61 1.08 23.20 -4.27
C ALA A 61 2.18 22.33 -3.65
N PHE A 62 2.88 22.87 -2.64
CA PHE A 62 4.07 22.29 -2.01
C PHE A 62 4.10 22.43 -0.47
N GLY A 63 3.07 22.99 0.15
CA GLY A 63 3.01 23.22 1.60
C GLY A 63 3.02 21.94 2.42
N LEU A 64 3.73 21.98 3.55
CA LEU A 64 3.77 20.93 4.57
C LEU A 64 3.41 21.54 5.91
N PHE A 65 2.63 20.82 6.72
CA PHE A 65 2.29 21.32 8.05
C PHE A 65 3.56 21.54 8.87
N LYS A 66 3.68 22.72 9.48
CA LYS A 66 4.87 23.08 10.29
C LYS A 66 4.77 22.55 11.72
N ASN A 67 3.56 22.53 12.26
CA ASN A 67 3.27 22.15 13.64
C ASN A 67 2.37 20.90 13.65
N GLU A 68 2.58 20.01 14.61
CA GLU A 68 1.75 18.82 14.78
C GLU A 68 0.32 19.16 15.20
N TYR A 69 0.10 20.25 15.92
CA TYR A 69 -1.23 20.71 16.30
C TYR A 69 -1.64 21.91 15.45
N GLN A 70 -2.70 21.72 14.68
CA GLN A 70 -3.29 22.76 13.84
C GLN A 70 -4.57 23.30 14.48
N PRO A 71 -4.79 24.62 14.47
CA PRO A 71 -6.08 25.17 14.85
C PRO A 71 -7.12 24.76 13.81
N ALA A 72 -8.30 24.28 14.24
CA ALA A 72 -9.42 24.15 13.31
C ALA A 72 -9.83 25.53 12.78
N GLU A 73 -10.27 25.60 11.52
CA GLU A 73 -10.78 26.83 10.90
C GLU A 73 -11.89 27.50 11.72
N ASN A 74 -12.65 26.72 12.51
CA ASN A 74 -13.73 27.20 13.36
C ASN A 74 -13.32 27.47 14.82
N GLY A 75 -12.02 27.51 15.14
CA GLY A 75 -11.46 27.96 16.42
C GLY A 75 -11.66 27.05 17.64
N ASN A 76 -12.60 26.10 17.60
CA ASN A 76 -13.04 25.37 18.79
C ASN A 76 -12.29 24.06 19.11
N ARG A 77 -11.49 23.52 18.17
CA ARG A 77 -10.76 22.25 18.39
C ARG A 77 -9.42 22.27 17.65
N ARG A 78 -8.36 21.73 18.27
CA ARG A 78 -7.10 21.46 17.56
C ARG A 78 -7.16 20.06 16.98
N PHE A 79 -6.59 19.87 15.80
CA PHE A 79 -6.41 18.54 15.22
C PHE A 79 -4.91 18.24 15.07
N ARG A 80 -4.56 16.96 15.24
CA ARG A 80 -3.19 16.47 15.12
C ARG A 80 -2.92 16.10 13.66
N VAL A 81 -1.78 16.53 13.14
CA VAL A 81 -1.30 16.23 11.78
C VAL A 81 0.07 15.58 11.87
N GLN A 82 0.35 14.63 11.00
CA GLN A 82 1.63 13.92 11.02
C GLN A 82 2.74 14.84 10.50
N THR A 83 3.64 15.29 11.37
CA THR A 83 4.75 16.19 10.98
C THR A 83 6.13 15.52 10.89
N GLY A 84 6.19 14.19 11.09
CA GLY A 84 7.43 13.42 11.04
C GLY A 84 7.23 11.95 11.43
N THR A 85 6.32 11.27 10.76
CA THR A 85 5.92 9.90 11.10
C THR A 85 6.77 8.89 10.32
N THR A 86 7.32 7.91 11.02
CA THR A 86 7.98 6.74 10.41
C THR A 86 6.97 5.63 10.19
N THR A 87 6.95 5.02 9.02
CA THR A 87 6.14 3.83 8.72
C THR A 87 6.98 2.81 7.95
N GLY A 88 6.70 1.52 8.13
CA GLY A 88 7.45 0.48 7.45
C GLY A 88 6.95 -0.89 7.81
N HIS A 89 7.06 -1.84 6.87
CA HIS A 89 6.52 -3.17 7.00
C HIS A 89 7.49 -4.22 6.44
N ALA A 90 7.51 -5.39 7.08
CA ALA A 90 7.92 -6.62 6.43
C ALA A 90 6.69 -7.27 5.82
N THR A 91 6.75 -7.68 4.55
CA THR A 91 5.62 -8.29 3.83
C THR A 91 6.02 -9.62 3.21
N LEU A 92 5.26 -10.67 3.54
CA LEU A 92 5.26 -11.93 2.80
C LEU A 92 4.20 -11.87 1.71
N TYR A 93 4.58 -12.21 0.49
CA TYR A 93 3.70 -12.45 -0.63
C TYR A 93 3.67 -13.95 -0.89
N TRP A 94 2.47 -14.51 -1.05
CA TRP A 94 2.27 -15.92 -1.33
C TRP A 94 1.25 -16.08 -2.47
N GLN A 95 1.75 -16.40 -3.66
CA GLN A 95 0.94 -16.71 -4.83
C GLN A 95 0.37 -18.13 -4.74
N ASN A 96 -0.87 -18.28 -5.19
CA ASN A 96 -1.64 -19.53 -5.19
C ASN A 96 -1.50 -20.31 -3.87
N PRO A 97 -1.82 -19.70 -2.71
CA PRO A 97 -1.63 -20.33 -1.43
C PRO A 97 -2.28 -21.70 -1.37
N LEU A 98 -1.47 -22.69 -0.97
CA LEU A 98 -1.86 -24.10 -0.86
C LEU A 98 -2.34 -24.73 -2.19
N ASN A 99 -2.11 -24.07 -3.34
CA ASN A 99 -2.62 -24.46 -4.65
C ASN A 99 -4.13 -24.71 -4.68
N LEU A 100 -4.89 -24.03 -3.80
CA LEU A 100 -6.33 -24.22 -3.69
C LEU A 100 -7.08 -23.61 -4.87
N PHE A 101 -6.64 -22.43 -5.31
CA PHE A 101 -7.23 -21.70 -6.42
C PHE A 101 -6.16 -20.91 -7.17
N ASP A 102 -6.18 -21.02 -8.49
CA ASP A 102 -5.32 -20.23 -9.35
C ASP A 102 -5.67 -18.74 -9.31
N GLY A 103 -4.66 -17.91 -9.55
CA GLY A 103 -4.80 -16.45 -9.58
C GLY A 103 -5.06 -15.86 -8.19
N THR A 104 -4.69 -16.56 -7.12
CA THR A 104 -4.83 -16.05 -5.75
C THR A 104 -3.50 -15.51 -5.23
N LEU A 105 -3.56 -14.48 -4.39
CA LEU A 105 -2.41 -13.88 -3.74
C LEU A 105 -2.79 -13.53 -2.30
N ALA A 106 -2.03 -14.09 -1.36
CA ALA A 106 -2.05 -13.66 0.03
C ALA A 106 -0.86 -12.72 0.29
N LYS A 107 -1.11 -11.61 0.96
CA LYS A 107 -0.12 -10.67 1.45
C LYS A 107 -0.26 -10.58 2.96
N ILE A 108 0.83 -10.83 3.68
CA ILE A 108 0.88 -10.72 5.14
C ILE A 108 1.94 -9.69 5.46
N SER A 109 1.54 -8.57 6.03
CA SER A 109 2.45 -7.49 6.39
C SER A 109 2.43 -7.24 7.88
N ALA A 110 3.61 -7.03 8.48
CA ALA A 110 3.76 -6.66 9.88
C ALA A 110 4.66 -5.42 9.99
N GLY A 111 4.25 -4.44 10.78
CA GLY A 111 5.03 -3.21 10.92
C GLY A 111 4.27 -2.06 11.55
N ARG A 112 4.80 -0.84 11.34
CA ARG A 112 4.25 0.41 11.85
C ARG A 112 3.47 1.14 10.75
N TYR A 113 2.24 1.53 11.06
CA TYR A 113 1.31 2.20 10.14
C TYR A 113 1.40 3.73 10.25
N LEU A 114 0.65 4.45 9.40
CA LEU A 114 0.63 5.92 9.37
C LEU A 114 0.08 6.55 10.66
N THR A 115 -0.76 5.82 11.38
CA THR A 115 -1.30 6.19 12.69
C THR A 115 -0.37 5.84 13.85
N GLU A 116 0.89 5.49 13.57
CA GLU A 116 1.97 5.17 14.53
C GLU A 116 1.76 3.89 15.34
N ASP A 117 0.62 3.23 15.17
CA ASP A 117 0.30 1.91 15.67
C ASP A 117 1.11 0.81 14.96
N VAL A 118 1.30 -0.30 15.68
CA VAL A 118 2.06 -1.45 15.22
C VAL A 118 1.14 -2.66 15.15
N GLY A 119 1.23 -3.41 14.06
CA GLY A 119 0.39 -4.59 13.90
C GLY A 119 0.56 -5.31 12.59
N VAL A 120 -0.44 -6.12 12.25
CA VAL A 120 -0.41 -7.05 11.12
C VAL A 120 -1.62 -6.83 10.23
N THR A 121 -1.38 -6.76 8.91
CA THR A 121 -2.41 -6.80 7.87
C THR A 121 -2.33 -8.13 7.14
N VAL A 122 -3.46 -8.80 6.98
CA VAL A 122 -3.63 -9.90 6.04
C VAL A 122 -4.55 -9.42 4.92
N ASP A 123 -4.09 -9.55 3.68
CA ASP A 123 -4.82 -9.21 2.46
C ASP A 123 -4.83 -10.43 1.54
N ILE A 124 -6.01 -10.84 1.10
CA ILE A 124 -6.21 -11.97 0.19
C ILE A 124 -6.95 -11.44 -1.03
N ALA A 125 -6.39 -11.70 -2.20
CA ALA A 125 -6.94 -11.30 -3.47
C ALA A 125 -7.04 -12.48 -4.44
N LYS A 126 -8.05 -12.44 -5.30
CA LYS A 126 -8.18 -13.32 -6.46
C LYS A 126 -8.29 -12.48 -7.72
N GLN A 127 -7.46 -12.79 -8.70
CA GLN A 127 -7.63 -12.36 -10.07
C GLN A 127 -8.43 -13.40 -10.86
N PHE A 128 -9.43 -12.93 -11.60
CA PHE A 128 -10.24 -13.72 -12.51
C PHE A 128 -9.66 -13.65 -13.93
N ASP A 129 -10.12 -14.52 -14.82
CA ASP A 129 -9.65 -14.59 -16.21
C ASP A 129 -10.02 -13.34 -17.03
N SER A 130 -10.93 -12.51 -16.50
CA SER A 130 -11.21 -11.17 -17.03
C SER A 130 -10.14 -10.13 -16.66
N GLY A 131 -9.09 -10.51 -15.93
CA GLY A 131 -8.09 -9.60 -15.35
C GLY A 131 -8.59 -8.81 -14.12
N ILE A 132 -9.90 -8.82 -13.84
CA ILE A 132 -10.49 -8.20 -12.65
C ILE A 132 -9.92 -8.88 -11.40
N THR A 133 -9.54 -8.07 -10.42
CA THR A 133 -9.08 -8.54 -9.11
C THR A 133 -10.11 -8.16 -8.05
N VAL A 134 -10.49 -9.12 -7.22
CA VAL A 134 -11.31 -8.88 -6.03
C VAL A 134 -10.49 -9.29 -4.81
N GLY A 135 -10.43 -8.44 -3.79
CA GLY A 135 -9.69 -8.72 -2.59
C GLY A 135 -10.38 -8.26 -1.32
N ALA A 136 -9.91 -8.79 -0.20
CA ALA A 136 -10.36 -8.46 1.14
C ALA A 136 -9.14 -8.41 2.06
N TYR A 137 -9.16 -7.48 3.01
CA TYR A 137 -8.10 -7.36 4.00
C TYR A 137 -8.64 -7.14 5.40
N ALA A 138 -7.80 -7.50 6.38
CA ALA A 138 -8.00 -7.17 7.77
C ALA A 138 -6.66 -6.74 8.41
N SER A 139 -6.68 -5.67 9.19
CA SER A 139 -5.54 -5.15 9.94
C SER A 139 -5.83 -5.15 11.44
N LYS A 140 -4.98 -5.79 12.22
CA LYS A 140 -5.02 -5.81 13.68
C LYS A 140 -3.75 -5.16 14.24
N THR A 141 -3.91 -4.13 15.04
CA THR A 141 -2.82 -3.36 15.65
C THR A 141 -3.02 -3.23 17.16
N ASP A 142 -2.08 -2.54 17.80
CA ASP A 142 -2.02 -2.29 19.24
C ASP A 142 -2.90 -1.11 19.71
N LEU A 143 -3.64 -0.46 18.81
CA LEU A 143 -4.63 0.55 19.20
C LEU A 143 -5.66 -0.03 20.18
N SER A 144 -6.05 0.78 21.16
CA SER A 144 -7.06 0.39 22.14
C SER A 144 -8.43 0.21 21.50
N ALA A 145 -9.32 -0.56 22.14
CA ALA A 145 -10.68 -0.75 21.64
C ALA A 145 -11.45 0.59 21.56
N ASP A 146 -11.12 1.58 22.39
CA ASP A 146 -11.73 2.90 22.35
C ASP A 146 -11.23 3.76 21.17
N GLU A 147 -9.94 3.63 20.82
CA GLU A 147 -9.35 4.27 19.64
C GLU A 147 -9.77 3.58 18.34
N TYR A 148 -9.97 2.26 18.39
CA TYR A 148 -10.60 1.54 17.30
C TYR A 148 -12.07 1.87 17.20
N GLY A 149 -12.84 1.98 18.31
CA GLY A 149 -14.31 2.10 18.48
C GLY A 149 -15.06 0.74 18.50
N GLU A 150 -16.29 0.61 17.97
CA GLU A 150 -17.14 -0.64 18.03
C GLU A 150 -16.55 -1.95 17.45
N GLY A 151 -15.28 -1.98 17.05
CA GLY A 151 -14.58 -3.18 16.57
C GLY A 151 -13.15 -3.24 17.11
N SER A 152 -12.49 -4.39 16.98
CA SER A 152 -11.12 -4.58 17.45
C SER A 152 -10.07 -4.62 16.33
N PHE A 153 -10.47 -4.46 15.08
CA PHE A 153 -9.60 -4.51 13.90
C PHE A 153 -10.25 -3.80 12.71
N THR A 154 -9.44 -3.33 11.77
CA THR A 154 -9.89 -2.72 10.51
C THR A 154 -10.09 -3.80 9.45
N LYS A 155 -11.12 -3.68 8.61
CA LYS A 155 -11.39 -4.62 7.51
C LYS A 155 -12.01 -3.91 6.31
N GLY A 156 -11.73 -4.42 5.11
CA GLY A 156 -12.25 -3.85 3.87
C GLY A 156 -12.24 -4.84 2.72
N PHE A 157 -12.93 -4.46 1.64
CA PHE A 157 -12.98 -5.19 0.37
C PHE A 157 -12.64 -4.23 -0.76
N TYR A 158 -12.09 -4.74 -1.84
CA TYR A 158 -11.78 -3.93 -3.01
C TYR A 158 -11.94 -4.72 -4.30
N VAL A 159 -12.21 -3.99 -5.37
CA VAL A 159 -12.25 -4.48 -6.74
C VAL A 159 -11.30 -3.61 -7.56
N SER A 160 -10.41 -4.25 -8.31
CA SER A 160 -9.53 -3.59 -9.27
C SER A 160 -9.86 -4.09 -10.67
N ILE A 161 -10.13 -3.16 -11.58
CA ILE A 161 -10.53 -3.41 -12.96
C ILE A 161 -9.39 -2.90 -13.84
N PRO A 162 -8.77 -3.75 -14.68
CA PRO A 162 -7.73 -3.30 -15.58
C PRO A 162 -8.31 -2.47 -16.74
N PHE A 163 -7.61 -1.41 -17.14
CA PHE A 163 -8.09 -0.48 -18.18
C PHE A 163 -7.83 -0.98 -19.59
N ASP A 164 -7.04 -2.03 -19.79
CA ASP A 164 -6.94 -2.72 -21.08
C ASP A 164 -8.29 -3.28 -21.56
N LEU A 165 -9.18 -3.65 -20.63
CA LEU A 165 -10.58 -4.00 -20.93
C LEU A 165 -11.36 -2.87 -21.59
N LEU A 166 -10.93 -1.62 -21.39
CA LEU A 166 -11.62 -0.41 -21.84
C LEU A 166 -10.82 0.39 -22.87
N SER A 167 -9.60 -0.04 -23.21
CA SER A 167 -8.63 0.70 -24.03
C SER A 167 -8.17 -0.10 -25.23
N VAL A 168 -8.16 0.53 -26.40
CA VAL A 168 -7.65 -0.06 -27.66
C VAL A 168 -6.11 -0.16 -27.66
N LYS A 169 -5.43 0.50 -26.71
CA LYS A 169 -3.97 0.45 -26.54
C LYS A 169 -3.61 -0.41 -25.33
N PRO A 170 -2.60 -1.31 -25.44
CA PRO A 170 -2.07 -2.06 -24.30
C PRO A 170 -1.67 -1.12 -23.16
N THR A 171 -2.16 -1.39 -21.95
CA THR A 171 -1.84 -0.62 -20.75
C THR A 171 -1.81 -1.54 -19.53
N THR A 172 -0.88 -1.29 -18.61
CA THR A 172 -0.84 -1.94 -17.29
C THR A 172 -1.63 -1.18 -16.23
N SER A 173 -2.29 -0.09 -16.62
CA SER A 173 -3.05 0.77 -15.70
C SER A 173 -4.34 0.09 -15.24
N ARG A 174 -4.69 0.27 -13.96
CA ARG A 174 -5.90 -0.29 -13.35
C ARG A 174 -6.71 0.78 -12.62
N GLY A 175 -8.03 0.68 -12.69
CA GLY A 175 -8.96 1.44 -11.86
C GLY A 175 -9.34 0.64 -10.61
N GLY A 176 -9.47 1.30 -9.45
CA GLY A 176 -9.82 0.65 -8.20
C GLY A 176 -11.11 1.21 -7.59
N LEU A 177 -11.95 0.32 -7.08
CA LEU A 177 -13.08 0.62 -6.20
C LEU A 177 -12.83 -0.08 -4.87
N SER A 178 -12.65 0.67 -3.79
CA SER A 178 -12.48 0.13 -2.44
C SER A 178 -13.70 0.45 -1.59
N TRP A 179 -14.21 -0.54 -0.88
CA TRP A 179 -15.28 -0.39 0.10
C TRP A 179 -14.80 -0.79 1.48
N GLN A 180 -14.85 0.16 2.41
CA GLN A 180 -14.57 -0.06 3.82
C GLN A 180 -15.87 0.18 4.61
N PRO A 181 -16.52 -0.85 5.19
CA PRO A 181 -17.82 -0.72 5.85
C PRO A 181 -17.83 0.32 6.99
N LEU A 182 -16.69 0.55 7.63
CA LEU A 182 -16.49 1.56 8.66
C LEU A 182 -15.19 2.29 8.32
N GLN A 183 -15.25 3.59 8.01
CA GLN A 183 -14.04 4.43 7.90
C GLN A 183 -13.39 4.50 9.29
N ARG A 184 -12.21 3.91 9.42
CA ARG A 184 -11.45 3.77 10.66
C ARG A 184 -9.97 3.88 10.30
N ASP A 185 -9.20 4.50 11.18
CA ASP A 185 -7.83 4.94 10.84
C ASP A 185 -6.75 3.93 11.25
N GLY A 186 -7.07 2.91 12.04
CA GLY A 186 -6.10 1.90 12.49
C GLY A 186 -5.62 0.98 11.36
N GLY A 187 -4.32 0.70 11.33
CA GLY A 187 -3.72 -0.20 10.33
C GLY A 187 -3.67 0.37 8.91
N GLN A 188 -3.66 1.70 8.75
CA GLN A 188 -3.53 2.36 7.44
C GLN A 188 -2.07 2.40 6.98
N LYS A 189 -1.77 1.71 5.88
CA LYS A 189 -0.45 1.76 5.25
C LYS A 189 -0.30 3.03 4.40
N LEU A 190 0.95 3.46 4.19
CA LEU A 190 1.28 4.43 3.16
C LEU A 190 0.98 3.84 1.77
N ASN A 191 0.15 4.52 1.00
CA ASN A 191 -0.14 4.21 -0.38
C ASN A 191 0.98 4.76 -1.29
N ARG A 192 1.91 3.88 -1.65
CA ARG A 192 3.07 4.22 -2.47
C ARG A 192 2.70 4.13 -3.94
N LYS A 193 3.16 5.11 -4.75
CA LYS A 193 2.90 5.13 -6.19
C LYS A 193 3.42 3.88 -6.92
N TYR A 194 4.56 3.35 -6.49
CA TYR A 194 5.17 2.16 -7.05
C TYR A 194 5.59 1.20 -5.94
N SER A 195 5.23 -0.07 -6.08
CA SER A 195 5.67 -1.17 -5.24
C SER A 195 6.62 -2.07 -6.03
N LEU A 196 7.74 -2.51 -5.44
CA LEU A 196 8.66 -3.43 -6.13
C LEU A 196 7.96 -4.72 -6.54
N TYR A 197 6.98 -5.19 -5.76
CA TYR A 197 6.25 -6.41 -6.10
C TYR A 197 5.43 -6.26 -7.40
N GLU A 198 4.87 -5.08 -7.63
CA GLU A 198 4.15 -4.76 -8.88
C GLU A 198 5.10 -4.49 -10.04
N LEU A 199 6.19 -3.75 -9.81
CA LEU A 199 7.18 -3.44 -10.84
C LEU A 199 7.91 -4.68 -11.36
N THR A 200 8.10 -5.68 -10.50
CA THR A 200 8.77 -6.94 -10.84
C THR A 200 7.78 -8.04 -11.25
N ASP A 201 6.52 -7.69 -11.55
CA ASP A 201 5.48 -8.66 -11.89
C ASP A 201 5.89 -9.57 -13.05
N GLY A 202 6.54 -9.04 -14.08
CA GLY A 202 7.01 -9.81 -15.23
C GLY A 202 7.95 -10.98 -14.89
N ARG A 203 8.55 -11.01 -13.69
CA ARG A 203 9.37 -12.14 -13.22
C ARG A 203 8.55 -13.35 -12.80
N SER A 204 7.36 -13.11 -12.24
CA SER A 204 6.45 -14.14 -11.75
C SER A 204 5.02 -13.55 -11.85
N PRO A 205 4.45 -13.56 -13.06
CA PRO A 205 3.25 -12.78 -13.37
C PRO A 205 2.08 -13.16 -12.48
N TRP A 206 1.56 -12.17 -11.76
CA TRP A 206 0.28 -12.26 -11.08
C TRP A 206 -0.66 -11.15 -11.52
N PHE A 207 -0.19 -9.93 -11.74
CA PHE A 207 -1.05 -8.87 -12.28
C PHE A 207 -1.24 -8.99 -13.79
N THR A 208 -0.22 -9.44 -14.50
CA THR A 208 -0.18 -9.59 -15.97
C THR A 208 -0.28 -11.05 -16.40
N ARG A 209 -0.85 -11.93 -15.55
CA ARG A 209 -1.06 -13.34 -15.86
C ARG A 209 -1.82 -13.50 -17.19
N ILE A 210 -1.29 -14.33 -18.08
CA ILE A 210 -1.94 -14.68 -19.35
C ILE A 210 -3.10 -15.63 -19.05
N HIS A 211 -4.24 -15.38 -19.69
CA HIS A 211 -5.45 -16.18 -19.60
C HIS A 211 -5.56 -17.00 -20.89
N ASP A 212 -5.50 -18.32 -20.78
CA ASP A 212 -5.66 -19.27 -21.90
C ASP A 212 -7.13 -19.71 -22.04
#